data_AF-F2NDT9-F1
#
_entry.id   AF-F2NDT9-F1
#
_cell.length_a   1.000
_cell.length_b   1.000
_cell.length_c   1.000
_cell.angle_alpha   90.00
_cell.angle_beta   90.00
_cell.angle_gamma   90.00
#
_symmetry.space_group_name_H-M   'P 1'
#
loop_
_entity.id
_entity.type
_entity.pdbx_description
1 polymer ?
#
loop_
_entity_poly.entity_id
_entity_poly.type
_entity_poly.pdbx_seq_one_letter_code
_entity_poly.pdbx_strand_id
1 'polypeptide(L)'
;MRRFIKIFSVLAFIGFIGVALVAPAAAQPRQMGDDIFTPLFQGYEFMSKGKYDAAQVEFEKVIKADFYNPYANNNMAVLMEKQGKMQDAMTYLTNAEKYADQYLYKVDQVCLIGGLCSAVKPEKTTTPKSTISGVIADNKKKLAAKMGPKPADIPKDVPKMK
;
A
#
# COMPACT_ATOMS: atom_id res chain seq x y z
N MET A 1 -77.80 20.55 -1.03
CA MET A 1 -77.00 20.30 0.19
C MET A 1 -75.52 20.42 -0.22
N ARG A 2 -74.84 21.57 -0.03
CA ARG A 2 -73.99 21.94 1.13
C ARG A 2 -73.17 20.74 1.66
N ARG A 3 -71.83 20.71 1.68
CA ARG A 3 -70.82 21.77 1.84
C ARG A 3 -69.48 21.45 1.16
N PHE A 4 -68.80 22.51 0.68
CA PHE A 4 -67.35 22.60 0.48
C PHE A 4 -66.63 22.69 1.84
N ILE A 5 -65.38 22.19 1.94
CA ILE A 5 -64.21 22.84 2.57
C ILE A 5 -62.94 22.03 2.19
N LYS A 6 -61.96 22.70 1.57
CA LYS A 6 -60.58 22.23 1.36
C LYS A 6 -59.77 22.53 2.63
N ILE A 7 -58.93 21.61 3.12
CA ILE A 7 -57.80 21.95 4.01
C ILE A 7 -56.59 21.09 3.63
N PHE A 8 -55.56 21.77 3.12
CA PHE A 8 -54.18 21.30 3.02
C PHE A 8 -53.65 20.95 4.41
N SER A 9 -52.99 19.81 4.61
CA SER A 9 -52.07 19.64 5.75
C SER A 9 -51.02 18.55 5.51
N VAL A 10 -49.84 19.05 5.12
CA VAL A 10 -48.50 18.63 5.56
C VAL A 10 -48.12 17.17 5.35
N LEU A 11 -47.42 16.93 4.24
CA LEU A 11 -46.36 15.93 4.16
C LEU A 11 -45.44 16.12 5.37
N ALA A 12 -45.51 15.22 6.34
CA ALA A 12 -44.51 15.11 7.39
C ALA A 12 -43.21 14.60 6.76
N PHE A 13 -42.46 15.52 6.14
CA PHE A 13 -41.01 15.36 6.06
C PHE A 13 -40.53 15.38 7.50
N ILE A 14 -40.41 14.19 8.09
CA ILE A 14 -39.53 14.00 9.24
C ILE A 14 -38.15 14.27 8.69
N GLY A 15 -37.73 15.53 8.79
CA GLY A 15 -36.36 15.94 8.63
C GLY A 15 -35.58 15.10 9.61
N PHE A 16 -34.90 14.08 9.10
CA PHE A 16 -33.71 13.58 9.75
C PHE A 16 -32.75 14.77 9.78
N ILE A 17 -32.85 15.59 10.83
CA ILE A 17 -31.75 16.44 11.25
C ILE A 17 -30.70 15.43 11.70
N GLY A 18 -29.93 14.96 10.72
CA GLY A 18 -28.75 14.17 10.95
C GLY A 18 -27.84 15.04 11.79
N VAL A 19 -27.85 14.81 13.10
CA VAL A 19 -26.74 15.20 13.95
C VAL A 19 -25.56 14.43 13.37
N ALA A 20 -24.81 15.10 12.49
CA ALA A 20 -23.55 14.60 12.00
C ALA A 20 -22.62 14.54 13.22
N LEU A 21 -22.61 13.39 13.88
CA LEU A 21 -21.53 13.05 14.79
C LEU A 21 -20.27 13.12 13.93
N VAL A 22 -19.50 14.18 14.10
CA VAL A 22 -18.15 14.29 13.54
C VAL A 22 -17.28 13.33 14.34
N ALA A 23 -17.50 12.03 14.14
CA ALA A 23 -16.52 11.04 14.51
C ALA A 23 -15.23 11.39 13.74
N PRO A 24 -14.04 11.31 14.37
CA PRO A 24 -12.81 11.40 13.60
C PRO A 24 -12.93 10.37 12.49
N ALA A 25 -12.82 10.81 11.24
CA ALA A 25 -12.94 9.93 10.10
C ALA A 25 -11.81 8.89 10.21
N ALA A 26 -12.12 7.72 10.78
CA ALA A 26 -11.27 6.56 10.66
C ALA A 26 -11.04 6.41 9.15
N ALA A 27 -9.78 6.49 8.72
CA ALA A 27 -9.45 6.47 7.30
C ALA A 27 -10.08 5.22 6.70
N GLN A 28 -11.01 5.42 5.76
CA GLN A 28 -11.74 4.30 5.17
C GLN A 28 -10.76 3.39 4.41
N PRO A 29 -11.03 2.07 4.35
CA PRO A 29 -10.22 1.17 3.56
C PRO A 29 -10.12 1.63 2.11
N ARG A 30 -8.90 1.76 1.61
CA ARG A 30 -8.65 2.11 0.21
C ARG A 30 -8.93 0.89 -0.65
N GLN A 31 -9.86 1.07 -1.59
CA GLN A 31 -10.18 0.07 -2.60
C GLN A 31 -9.30 0.25 -3.82
N MET A 32 -8.98 -0.85 -4.49
CA MET A 32 -8.25 -0.86 -5.76
C MET A 32 -9.20 -1.29 -6.88
N GLY A 33 -9.22 -0.52 -7.97
CA GLY A 33 -9.91 -0.89 -9.20
C GLY A 33 -9.10 -1.87 -10.05
N ASP A 34 -9.69 -2.36 -11.14
CA ASP A 34 -9.02 -3.27 -12.08
C ASP A 34 -7.83 -2.63 -12.79
N ASP A 35 -7.85 -1.29 -12.94
CA ASP A 35 -6.75 -0.46 -13.43
C ASP A 35 -5.51 -0.51 -12.53
N ILE A 36 -5.69 -0.87 -11.26
CA ILE A 36 -4.60 -1.11 -10.30
C ILE A 36 -4.29 -2.60 -10.18
N PHE A 37 -5.31 -3.45 -10.04
CA PHE A 37 -5.11 -4.90 -9.85
C PHE A 37 -4.43 -5.57 -11.03
N THR A 38 -4.82 -5.22 -12.26
CA THR A 38 -4.32 -5.87 -13.47
C THR A 38 -2.81 -5.69 -13.63
N PRO A 39 -2.26 -4.47 -13.64
CA PRO A 39 -0.81 -4.28 -13.71
C PRO A 39 -0.07 -4.81 -12.47
N LEU A 40 -0.64 -4.76 -11.25
CA LEU A 40 -0.03 -5.40 -10.08
C LEU A 40 0.16 -6.91 -10.27
N PHE A 41 -0.87 -7.59 -10.74
CA PHE A 41 -0.84 -9.02 -11.02
C PHE A 41 0.17 -9.34 -12.13
N GLN A 42 0.13 -8.62 -13.25
CA GLN A 42 1.05 -8.82 -14.38
C GLN A 42 2.50 -8.57 -13.98
N GLY A 43 2.77 -7.49 -13.24
CA GLY A 43 4.09 -7.18 -12.74
C GLY A 43 4.64 -8.29 -11.86
N TYR A 44 3.84 -8.82 -10.94
CA TYR A 44 4.22 -9.97 -10.12
C TYR A 44 4.52 -11.23 -10.95
N GLU A 45 3.68 -11.55 -11.93
CA GLU A 45 3.88 -12.68 -12.86
C GLU A 45 5.15 -12.54 -13.71
N PHE A 46 5.53 -11.31 -14.08
CA PHE A 46 6.80 -11.06 -14.73
C PHE A 46 7.98 -11.24 -13.78
N MET A 47 7.87 -10.74 -12.53
CA MET A 47 8.91 -10.95 -11.51
C MET A 47 9.17 -12.43 -11.23
N SER A 48 8.11 -13.23 -11.08
CA SER A 48 8.23 -14.68 -10.79
C SER A 48 8.93 -15.45 -11.92
N LYS A 49 8.85 -14.93 -13.15
CA LYS A 49 9.51 -15.46 -14.36
C LYS A 49 10.88 -14.82 -14.64
N GLY A 50 11.39 -13.96 -13.75
CA GLY A 50 12.66 -13.27 -13.91
C GLY A 50 12.66 -12.13 -14.95
N LYS A 51 11.50 -11.72 -15.46
CA LYS A 51 11.35 -10.65 -16.44
C LYS A 51 11.25 -9.28 -15.76
N TYR A 52 12.35 -8.85 -15.14
CA TYR A 52 12.36 -7.69 -14.23
C TYR A 52 12.00 -6.36 -14.89
N ASP A 53 12.46 -6.11 -16.11
CA ASP A 53 12.15 -4.86 -16.82
C ASP A 53 10.65 -4.75 -17.16
N ALA A 54 10.04 -5.86 -17.58
CA ALA A 54 8.60 -5.91 -17.84
C ALA A 54 7.79 -5.72 -16.54
N ALA A 55 8.27 -6.31 -15.44
CA ALA A 55 7.64 -6.11 -14.13
C ALA A 55 7.69 -4.64 -13.68
N GLN A 56 8.85 -3.98 -13.85
CA GLN A 56 9.03 -2.57 -13.52
C GLN A 56 8.01 -1.69 -14.27
N VAL A 57 7.83 -1.90 -15.58
CA VAL A 57 6.86 -1.16 -16.40
C VAL A 57 5.43 -1.29 -15.85
N GLU A 58 5.03 -2.49 -15.42
CA GLU A 58 3.68 -2.68 -14.86
C GLU A 58 3.52 -1.98 -13.49
N PHE A 59 4.52 -2.05 -12.62
CA PHE A 59 4.45 -1.34 -11.34
C PHE A 59 4.48 0.19 -11.51
N GLU A 60 5.18 0.71 -12.51
CA GLU A 60 5.17 2.14 -12.83
C GLU A 60 3.78 2.63 -13.25
N LYS A 61 2.99 1.82 -13.98
CA LYS A 61 1.59 2.16 -14.29
C LYS A 61 0.76 2.34 -13.02
N VAL A 62 0.95 1.44 -12.05
CA VAL A 62 0.25 1.51 -10.76
C VAL A 62 0.68 2.75 -9.99
N ILE A 63 1.99 3.02 -9.89
CA ILE A 63 2.53 4.17 -9.16
C ILE A 63 2.08 5.49 -9.82
N LYS A 64 1.89 5.52 -11.14
CA LYS A 64 1.34 6.69 -11.84
C LYS A 64 -0.12 6.96 -11.44
N ALA A 65 -0.92 5.91 -11.23
CA ALA A 65 -2.33 6.03 -10.84
C ALA A 65 -2.51 6.24 -9.33
N ASP A 66 -1.70 5.58 -8.52
CA ASP A 66 -1.68 5.63 -7.06
C ASP A 66 -0.22 5.63 -6.57
N PHE A 67 0.32 6.84 -6.40
CA PHE A 67 1.73 7.06 -6.07
C PHE A 67 2.19 6.32 -4.80
N TYR A 68 1.30 6.19 -3.82
CA TYR A 68 1.57 5.54 -2.54
C TYR A 68 1.01 4.12 -2.47
N ASN A 69 0.71 3.49 -3.61
CA ASN A 69 0.20 2.13 -3.62
C ASN A 69 1.19 1.17 -2.93
N PRO A 70 0.79 0.49 -1.84
CA PRO A 70 1.72 -0.29 -1.03
C PRO A 70 2.28 -1.49 -1.78
N TYR A 71 1.48 -2.12 -2.64
CA TYR A 71 1.88 -3.33 -3.37
C TYR A 71 2.90 -3.01 -4.46
N ALA A 72 2.65 -1.98 -5.28
CA ALA A 72 3.57 -1.60 -6.36
C ALA A 72 4.90 -1.07 -5.81
N ASN A 73 4.84 -0.19 -4.81
CA ASN A 73 6.05 0.34 -4.19
C ASN A 73 6.84 -0.76 -3.46
N ASN A 74 6.20 -1.70 -2.76
CA ASN A 74 6.90 -2.85 -2.18
C ASN A 74 7.61 -3.68 -3.25
N ASN A 75 6.92 -4.00 -4.35
CA ASN A 75 7.50 -4.82 -5.41
C ASN A 75 8.63 -4.10 -6.14
N MET A 76 8.50 -2.78 -6.35
CA MET A 76 9.58 -1.95 -6.90
C MET A 76 10.80 -1.93 -5.97
N ALA A 77 10.60 -1.88 -4.66
CA ALA A 77 11.70 -1.95 -3.71
C ALA A 77 12.48 -3.26 -3.80
N VAL A 78 11.79 -4.39 -3.98
CA VAL A 78 12.42 -5.70 -4.20
C VAL A 78 13.23 -5.70 -5.51
N LEU A 79 12.72 -5.09 -6.58
CA LEU A 79 13.47 -4.92 -7.84
C LEU A 79 14.72 -4.05 -7.67
N MET A 80 14.60 -2.90 -7.01
CA MET A 80 15.72 -1.98 -6.77
C MET A 80 16.80 -2.63 -5.90
N GLU A 81 16.40 -3.34 -4.85
CA GLU A 81 17.34 -4.07 -3.99
C GLU A 81 18.08 -5.18 -4.76
N LYS A 82 17.38 -5.92 -5.62
CA LYS A 82 17.99 -6.91 -6.51
C LYS A 82 19.03 -6.28 -7.46
N GLN A 83 18.83 -5.03 -7.86
CA GLN A 83 19.78 -4.26 -8.68
C GLN A 83 20.91 -3.62 -7.85
N GLY A 84 20.95 -3.83 -6.53
CA GLY A 84 21.93 -3.21 -5.62
C GLY A 84 21.62 -1.75 -5.26
N LYS A 85 20.49 -1.20 -5.71
CA LYS A 85 20.05 0.18 -5.47
C LYS A 85 19.32 0.29 -4.13
N MET A 86 20.04 0.09 -3.04
CA MET A 86 19.44 -0.01 -1.70
C MET A 86 18.74 1.28 -1.24
N GLN A 87 19.29 2.45 -1.60
CA GLN A 87 18.68 3.72 -1.22
C GLN A 87 17.33 3.94 -1.93
N ASP A 88 17.25 3.60 -3.22
CA ASP A 88 16.00 3.66 -3.99
C ASP A 88 14.98 2.68 -3.42
N ALA A 89 15.40 1.44 -3.10
CA ALA A 89 14.54 0.46 -2.45
C ALA A 89 13.94 0.97 -1.13
N MET A 90 14.73 1.67 -0.30
CA MET A 90 14.24 2.26 0.95
C MET A 90 13.25 3.39 0.71
N THR A 91 13.46 4.20 -0.33
CA THR A 91 12.51 5.24 -0.76
C THR A 91 11.17 4.62 -1.15
N TYR A 92 11.18 3.58 -1.98
CA TYR A 92 9.97 2.86 -2.37
C TYR A 92 9.26 2.23 -1.16
N LEU A 93 9.98 1.57 -0.25
CA LEU A 93 9.35 1.03 0.97
C LEU A 93 8.74 2.11 1.86
N THR A 94 9.33 3.31 1.88
CA THR A 94 8.78 4.46 2.64
C THR A 94 7.49 4.96 2.00
N ASN A 95 7.43 5.02 0.66
CA ASN A 95 6.19 5.34 -0.04
C ASN A 95 5.12 4.26 0.19
N ALA A 96 5.52 2.98 0.17
CA ALA A 96 4.62 1.85 0.38
C ALA A 96 3.97 1.89 1.78
N GLU A 97 4.74 2.25 2.80
CA GLU A 97 4.29 2.27 4.20
C GLU A 97 3.22 3.34 4.46
N LYS A 98 3.25 4.47 3.73
CA LYS A 98 2.47 5.69 4.01
C LYS A 98 0.99 5.44 4.28
N TYR A 99 0.37 4.54 3.50
CA TYR A 99 -1.03 4.18 3.61
C TYR A 99 -1.27 2.67 3.68
N ALA A 100 -0.23 1.87 3.97
CA ALA A 100 -0.31 0.41 3.93
C ALA A 100 -1.44 -0.17 4.78
N ASP A 101 -1.70 0.41 5.96
CA ASP A 101 -2.76 -0.04 6.87
C ASP A 101 -4.18 0.18 6.33
N GLN A 102 -4.34 1.01 5.31
CA GLN A 102 -5.63 1.29 4.68
C GLN A 102 -5.96 0.27 3.57
N TYR A 103 -4.99 -0.55 3.12
CA TYR A 103 -5.23 -1.58 2.10
C TYR A 103 -5.43 -2.93 2.76
N LEU A 104 -6.61 -3.52 2.54
CA LEU A 104 -7.05 -4.72 3.26
C LEU A 104 -7.00 -5.98 2.41
N TYR A 105 -6.29 -5.99 1.29
CA TYR A 105 -6.25 -7.17 0.42
C TYR A 105 -5.28 -8.22 0.95
N LYS A 106 -5.65 -9.50 0.81
CA LYS A 106 -4.75 -10.62 1.06
C LYS A 106 -3.60 -10.60 0.04
N VAL A 107 -2.45 -11.16 0.42
CA VAL A 107 -1.29 -11.27 -0.46
C VAL A 107 -0.79 -12.70 -0.56
N ASP A 108 -0.39 -13.09 -1.77
CA ASP A 108 0.60 -14.14 -1.98
C ASP A 108 2.00 -13.51 -2.00
N GLN A 109 3.04 -14.29 -1.66
CA GLN A 109 4.43 -13.82 -1.65
C GLN A 109 5.30 -14.66 -2.57
N VAL A 110 6.26 -14.03 -3.23
CA VAL A 110 7.37 -14.73 -3.90
C VAL A 110 8.67 -14.42 -3.15
N CYS A 111 9.42 -15.48 -2.87
CA CYS A 111 10.77 -15.39 -2.31
C CYS A 111 11.78 -15.60 -3.44
N LEU A 112 12.56 -14.57 -3.76
CA LEU A 112 13.66 -14.67 -4.70
C LEU A 112 14.95 -14.89 -3.90
N ILE A 113 15.62 -16.03 -4.11
CA ILE A 113 16.88 -16.34 -3.43
C ILE A 113 17.93 -15.32 -3.88
N GLY A 114 18.42 -14.48 -2.95
CA GLY A 114 19.44 -13.45 -3.21
C GLY A 114 19.07 -12.00 -2.87
N GLY A 115 17.94 -11.73 -2.20
CA GLY A 115 17.49 -10.37 -1.88
C GLY A 115 16.43 -10.27 -0.78
N LEU A 116 15.65 -9.19 -0.76
CA LEU A 116 14.48 -9.03 0.11
C LEU A 116 13.47 -10.16 -0.13
N CYS A 117 13.12 -10.94 0.90
CA CYS A 117 11.99 -11.87 0.77
C CYS A 117 10.70 -11.06 0.68
N SER A 118 9.83 -11.41 -0.27
CA SER A 118 8.42 -11.01 -0.35
C SER A 118 8.13 -9.78 -1.23
N ALA A 119 8.36 -9.93 -2.54
CA ALA A 119 7.45 -9.30 -3.48
C ALA A 119 6.07 -9.97 -3.33
N VAL A 120 5.00 -9.20 -3.55
CA VAL A 120 3.63 -9.60 -3.22
C VAL A 120 2.72 -9.55 -4.43
N LYS A 121 1.75 -10.45 -4.47
CA LYS A 121 0.62 -10.42 -5.39
C LYS A 121 -0.64 -10.16 -4.58
N PRO A 122 -1.33 -9.03 -4.75
CA PRO A 122 -2.60 -8.83 -4.07
C PRO A 122 -3.68 -9.76 -4.62
N GLU A 123 -4.54 -10.26 -3.75
CA GLU A 123 -5.77 -10.96 -4.10
C GLU A 123 -6.97 -10.01 -4.02
N LYS A 124 -8.03 -10.26 -4.79
CA LYS A 124 -9.27 -9.47 -4.65
C LYS A 124 -10.01 -9.70 -3.32
N THR A 125 -9.68 -10.79 -2.63
CA THR A 125 -10.21 -11.11 -1.30
C THR A 125 -9.57 -10.21 -0.24
N THR A 126 -10.41 -9.64 0.64
CA THR A 126 -9.96 -8.78 1.73
C THR A 126 -9.85 -9.52 3.07
N THR A 127 -9.11 -8.92 4.00
CA THR A 127 -8.88 -9.36 5.36
C THR A 127 -9.29 -8.26 6.36
N PRO A 128 -9.57 -8.58 7.63
CA PRO A 128 -9.93 -7.56 8.63
C PRO A 128 -8.82 -6.55 8.96
N LYS A 129 -7.55 -6.88 8.63
CA LYS A 129 -6.37 -6.04 8.83
C LYS A 129 -5.49 -6.09 7.60
N SER A 130 -4.69 -5.04 7.39
CA SER A 130 -3.71 -5.00 6.30
C SER A 130 -2.68 -6.12 6.47
N THR A 131 -2.51 -6.93 5.43
CA THR A 131 -1.45 -7.94 5.38
C THR A 131 -0.15 -7.37 4.81
N ILE A 132 -0.27 -6.38 3.92
CA ILE A 132 0.87 -5.76 3.25
C ILE A 132 1.69 -4.87 4.18
N SER A 133 1.10 -4.27 5.22
CA SER A 133 1.85 -3.44 6.16
C SER A 133 2.92 -4.24 6.92
N GLY A 134 2.60 -5.47 7.34
CA GLY A 134 3.58 -6.37 7.95
C GLY A 134 4.73 -6.73 7.00
N VAL A 135 4.41 -7.02 5.73
CA VAL A 135 5.43 -7.35 4.72
C VAL A 135 6.36 -6.15 4.47
N ILE A 136 5.81 -4.94 4.36
CA ILE A 136 6.61 -3.72 4.18
C ILE A 136 7.53 -3.49 5.38
N ALA A 137 7.03 -3.63 6.60
CA ALA A 137 7.83 -3.48 7.81
C ALA A 137 9.00 -4.47 7.85
N ASP A 138 8.75 -5.74 7.50
CA ASP A 138 9.78 -6.77 7.41
C ASP A 138 10.81 -6.44 6.32
N ASN A 139 10.36 -5.96 5.15
CA ASN A 139 11.26 -5.57 4.07
C ASN A 139 12.13 -4.38 4.44
N LYS A 140 11.59 -3.37 5.13
CA LYS A 140 12.36 -2.23 5.64
C LYS A 140 13.42 -2.69 6.64
N LYS A 141 13.05 -3.56 7.58
CA LYS A 141 13.98 -4.11 8.57
C LYS A 141 15.13 -4.88 7.91
N LYS A 142 14.81 -5.78 6.97
CA LYS A 142 15.81 -6.56 6.23
C LYS A 142 16.73 -5.66 5.40
N LEU A 143 16.17 -4.67 4.71
CA LEU A 143 16.95 -3.73 3.89
C LEU A 143 17.88 -2.89 4.77
N ALA A 144 17.38 -2.34 5.87
CA ALA A 144 18.18 -1.55 6.80
C ALA A 144 19.35 -2.37 7.38
N ALA A 145 19.11 -3.64 7.74
CA ALA A 145 20.19 -4.54 8.18
C ALA A 145 21.25 -4.77 7.08
N LYS A 146 20.84 -4.86 5.81
CA LYS A 146 21.76 -5.00 4.67
C LYS A 146 22.56 -3.73 4.38
N MET A 147 21.97 -2.56 4.60
CA MET A 147 22.62 -1.26 4.40
C MET A 147 23.63 -0.92 5.51
N GLY A 148 23.53 -1.55 6.68
CA GLY A 148 24.34 -1.22 7.86
C GLY A 148 23.88 0.08 8.55
N PRO A 149 24.54 0.48 9.65
CA PRO A 149 24.21 1.72 10.35
C PRO A 149 24.43 2.93 9.43
N LYS A 150 23.54 3.91 9.52
CA LYS A 150 23.77 5.17 8.80
C LYS A 150 25.04 5.82 9.36
N PRO A 151 25.82 6.56 8.55
CA PRO A 151 27.04 7.22 9.03
C PRO A 151 26.83 8.11 10.27
N ALA A 152 25.66 8.73 10.40
CA ALA A 152 25.30 9.55 11.56
C ALA A 152 25.08 8.74 12.85
N ASP A 153 24.76 7.45 12.72
CA ASP A 153 24.49 6.54 13.84
C ASP A 153 25.76 5.79 14.28
N ILE A 154 26.87 5.92 13.55
CA ILE A 154 28.17 5.37 13.94
C ILE A 154 28.73 6.28 15.05
N PRO A 155 28.99 5.77 16.27
CA PRO A 155 29.58 6.59 17.33
C PRO A 155 30.90 7.20 16.86
N LYS A 156 31.08 8.50 17.07
CA LYS A 156 32.30 9.21 16.62
C LYS A 156 33.57 8.70 17.32
N ASP A 157 33.40 8.06 18.47
CA ASP A 157 34.48 7.62 19.35
C ASP A 157 34.75 6.11 19.24
N VAL A 158 34.34 5.44 18.16
CA VAL A 158 34.73 4.02 17.95
C VAL A 158 36.26 3.95 17.91
N PRO A 159 36.91 3.30 18.89
CA PRO A 159 38.37 3.22 18.93
C PRO A 159 38.85 2.53 17.66
N LYS A 160 39.82 3.15 16.95
CA LYS A 160 40.46 2.49 15.82
C LYS A 160 41.06 1.17 16.32
N MET A 161 40.57 0.04 15.82
CA MET A 161 41.22 -1.25 16.06
C MET A 161 42.64 -1.16 15.48
N LYS A 162 43.63 -1.41 16.35
CA LYS A 162 45.04 -1.48 15.96
C LYS A 162 45.30 -2.74 15.15
#